data_AF-A0A495LHP2-F1
#
_entry.id   AF-A0A495LHP2-F1
#
_cell.length_a   1.000
_cell.length_b   1.000
_cell.length_c   1.000
_cell.angle_alpha   90.00
_cell.angle_beta   90.00
_cell.angle_gamma   90.00
#
_symmetry.space_group_name_H-M   'P 1'
#
loop_
_entity.id
_entity.type
_entity.pdbx_description
1 polymer ?
#
loop_
_entity_poly.entity_id
_entity_poly.type
_entity_poly.pdbx_seq_one_letter_code
_entity_poly.pdbx_strand_id
1 'polypeptide(L)' 'MLNNILNNIKKKSLKERFLLVLGILFFLVYLVLGLFIIFMKNFPLAMEPTYRVAFGALLIVYASFRFFRIINDNNN' A
#
# COMPACT_ATOMS: atom_id res chain seq x y z
N MET A 1 2.31 13.12 20.94
CA MET A 1 1.36 12.61 19.90
C MET A 1 1.62 11.15 19.54
N LEU A 2 2.84 10.76 19.17
CA LEU A 2 3.18 9.38 18.78
C LEU A 2 2.86 8.33 19.86
N ASN A 3 3.07 8.64 21.13
CA ASN A 3 2.81 7.71 22.25
C ASN A 3 1.33 7.30 22.38
N ASN A 4 0.39 8.19 22.05
CA ASN A 4 -1.05 7.87 22.11
C ASN A 4 -1.46 6.92 20.98
N ILE A 5 -0.84 7.06 19.80
CA ILE A 5 -1.04 6.16 18.66
C ILE A 5 -0.50 4.77 19.02
N LEU A 6 0.69 4.69 19.61
CA LEU A 6 1.29 3.42 20.06
C LEU A 6 0.43 2.73 21.13
N ASN A 7 -0.12 3.50 22.08
CA ASN A 7 -1.03 2.96 23.10
C ASN A 7 -2.36 2.46 22.52
N ASN A 8 -2.92 3.14 21.51
CA ASN A 8 -4.13 2.66 20.81
C ASN A 8 -3.86 1.40 20.00
N ILE A 9 -2.72 1.32 19.31
CA ILE A 9 -2.30 0.09 18.63
C ILE A 9 -2.08 -1.04 19.64
N LYS A 10 -1.54 -0.72 20.84
CA LYS A 10 -1.42 -1.66 21.96
C LYS A 10 -2.75 -2.07 22.62
N LYS A 11 -3.86 -1.40 22.34
CA LYS A 11 -5.20 -1.82 22.78
C LYS A 11 -5.92 -2.73 21.77
N LYS A 12 -5.51 -2.71 20.50
CA LYS A 12 -6.03 -3.64 19.48
C LYS A 12 -5.72 -5.09 19.80
N SER A 13 -6.64 -5.96 19.42
CA SER A 13 -6.47 -7.42 19.51
C SER A 13 -5.27 -7.89 18.68
N LEU A 14 -4.70 -9.05 19.03
CA LEU A 14 -3.56 -9.61 18.32
C LEU A 14 -3.86 -9.86 16.82
N LYS A 15 -5.10 -10.25 16.51
CA LYS A 15 -5.59 -10.46 15.15
C LYS A 15 -5.62 -9.17 14.33
N GLU A 16 -6.14 -8.08 14.89
CA GLU A 16 -6.18 -6.79 14.19
C GLU A 16 -4.79 -6.22 13.96
N ARG A 17 -3.84 -6.38 14.90
CA ARG A 17 -2.45 -5.96 14.69
C ARG A 17 -1.78 -6.76 13.58
N PHE A 18 -2.01 -8.06 13.54
CA PHE A 18 -1.48 -8.91 12.47
C PHE A 18 -2.00 -8.45 11.10
N LEU A 19 -3.31 -8.19 10.99
CA LEU A 19 -3.93 -7.69 9.76
C LEU A 19 -3.42 -6.29 9.37
N LEU A 20 -3.16 -5.41 10.34
CA LEU A 20 -2.56 -4.11 10.09
C LEU A 20 -1.14 -4.24 9.53
N VAL A 21 -0.27 -5.04 10.15
CA VAL A 21 1.10 -5.27 9.67
C VAL A 21 1.08 -5.90 8.28
N LEU A 22 0.20 -6.88 8.06
CA LEU A 22 0.01 -7.49 6.75
C LEU A 22 -0.46 -6.46 5.70
N GLY A 23 -1.37 -5.57 6.07
CA GLY A 23 -1.83 -4.47 5.22
C GLY A 23 -0.70 -3.50 4.84
N ILE A 24 0.13 -3.09 5.79
CA ILE A 24 1.32 -2.24 5.55
C ILE A 24 2.32 -2.97 4.65
N LEU A 25 2.56 -4.25 4.90
CA LEU A 25 3.48 -5.08 4.10
C LEU A 25 3.03 -5.12 2.64
N PHE A 26 1.76 -5.45 2.38
CA PHE A 26 1.22 -5.47 1.02
C PHE A 26 1.24 -4.09 0.37
N PHE A 27 0.92 -3.04 1.12
CA PHE A 27 1.02 -1.66 0.62
C PHE A 27 2.44 -1.34 0.11
N LEU A 28 3.47 -1.65 0.90
CA LEU A 28 4.87 -1.44 0.51
C LEU A 28 5.23 -2.25 -0.74
N VAL A 29 4.79 -3.52 -0.83
CA VAL A 29 5.03 -4.37 -2.00
C VAL A 29 4.41 -3.76 -3.26
N TYR A 30 3.14 -3.32 -3.20
CA TYR A 30 2.48 -2.69 -4.35
C TYR A 30 3.10 -1.35 -4.72
N LEU A 31 3.54 -0.57 -3.74
CA LEU A 31 4.21 0.71 -3.95
C LEU A 31 5.55 0.49 -4.68
N VAL A 32 6.38 -0.43 -4.19
CA VAL A 32 7.66 -0.78 -4.83
C VAL A 32 7.43 -1.33 -6.23
N LEU A 33 6.42 -2.19 -6.44
CA LEU A 33 6.04 -2.68 -7.77
C LEU A 33 5.60 -1.55 -8.71
N GLY A 34 4.78 -0.62 -8.25
CA GLY A 34 4.33 0.53 -9.04
C GLY A 34 5.50 1.42 -9.46
N LEU A 35 6.41 1.73 -8.55
CA LEU A 35 7.66 2.42 -8.86
C LEU A 35 8.53 1.62 -9.83
N PHE A 36 8.69 0.31 -9.60
CA PHE A 36 9.48 -0.55 -10.47
C PHE A 36 8.95 -0.56 -11.90
N ILE A 37 7.63 -0.63 -12.07
CA ILE A 37 6.98 -0.54 -13.39
C ILE A 37 7.27 0.82 -14.04
N ILE A 38 7.21 1.93 -13.31
CA ILE A 38 7.45 3.28 -13.85
C ILE A 38 8.93 3.45 -14.25
N PHE A 39 9.87 3.02 -13.41
CA PHE A 39 11.30 3.28 -13.59
C PHE A 39 12.03 2.22 -14.44
N MET A 40 11.46 1.03 -14.61
CA MET A 40 12.12 -0.01 -15.41
C MET A 40 12.11 0.35 -16.90
N LYS A 41 13.28 0.62 -17.48
CA LYS A 41 13.46 0.93 -18.91
C LYS A 41 13.05 -0.23 -19.82
N ASN A 42 13.52 -1.44 -19.51
CA ASN A 42 13.33 -2.64 -20.35
C ASN A 42 12.17 -3.50 -19.85
N PHE A 43 10.98 -2.92 -19.72
CA PHE A 43 9.82 -3.69 -19.30
C PHE A 43 9.44 -4.70 -20.39
N PRO A 44 9.24 -5.99 -20.04
CA PRO A 44 9.07 -7.07 -21.01
C PRO A 44 7.71 -7.04 -21.74
N LEU A 45 6.80 -6.14 -21.38
CA LEU A 45 5.53 -5.96 -22.08
C LEU A 45 5.64 -4.81 -23.09
N ALA A 46 5.23 -5.10 -24.34
CA ALA A 46 5.12 -4.13 -25.42
C ALA A 46 3.98 -3.14 -25.13
N MET A 47 4.28 -2.10 -24.35
CA MET A 47 3.37 -1.03 -24.01
C MET A 47 4.05 0.32 -24.25
N GLU A 48 3.29 1.28 -24.76
CA GLU A 48 3.75 2.67 -24.87
C GLU A 48 4.15 3.20 -23.48
N PRO A 49 5.21 4.02 -23.37
CA PRO A 49 5.64 4.62 -22.10
C PRO A 49 4.50 5.28 -21.32
N THR A 50 3.56 5.94 -22.01
CA THR A 50 2.39 6.58 -21.42
C THR A 50 1.51 5.58 -20.64
N TYR A 51 1.22 4.42 -21.24
CA TYR A 51 0.42 3.38 -20.59
C TYR A 51 1.15 2.74 -19.41
N ARG A 52 2.47 2.59 -19.49
CA ARG A 52 3.29 2.06 -18.38
C ARG A 52 3.21 2.97 -17.15
N VAL A 53 3.34 4.28 -17.36
CA VAL A 53 3.24 5.27 -16.28
C VAL A 53 1.82 5.30 -15.70
N ALA A 54 0.80 5.27 -16.55
CA ALA A 54 -0.60 5.23 -16.10
C ALA A 54 -0.89 3.97 -15.27
N PHE A 55 -0.39 2.81 -15.68
CA PHE A 55 -0.56 1.55 -14.95
C PHE A 55 0.15 1.56 -13.59
N GLY A 56 1.40 2.05 -13.54
CA GLY A 56 2.13 2.21 -12.28
C GLY A 56 1.46 3.21 -11.33
N ALA A 57 0.96 4.33 -11.86
CA ALA A 57 0.22 5.32 -11.07
C ALA A 57 -1.09 4.75 -10.51
N LEU A 58 -1.86 4.02 -11.33
CA LEU A 58 -3.07 3.31 -10.90
C LEU A 58 -2.77 2.33 -9.76
N LEU A 59 -1.67 1.57 -9.86
CA LEU A 59 -1.24 0.65 -8.81
C LEU A 59 -0.94 1.37 -7.49
N ILE A 60 -0.25 2.50 -7.53
CA ILE A 60 0.10 3.29 -6.34
C ILE A 60 -1.17 3.90 -5.70
N VAL A 61 -2.06 4.47 -6.52
CA VAL A 61 -3.34 5.02 -6.04
C VAL A 61 -4.20 3.94 -5.40
N TYR A 62 -4.33 2.79 -6.05
CA TYR A 62 -5.09 1.65 -5.53
C TYR A 62 -4.50 1.12 -4.22
N ALA A 63 -3.16 0.98 -4.14
CA ALA A 63 -2.49 0.55 -2.92
C ALA A 63 -2.77 1.53 -1.77
N SER A 64 -2.71 2.83 -2.04
CA SER A 64 -3.01 3.88 -1.06
C SER A 64 -4.45 3.79 -0.57
N PHE A 65 -5.42 3.70 -1.48
CA PHE A 65 -6.84 3.53 -1.15
C PHE A 65 -7.10 2.27 -0.31
N ARG A 66 -6.49 1.14 -0.68
CA ARG A 66 -6.59 -0.13 0.06
C ARG A 66 -6.02 -0.01 1.47
N PHE A 67 -4.92 0.70 1.65
CA PHE A 67 -4.31 0.95 2.95
C PHE A 67 -5.21 1.83 3.84
N PHE A 68 -5.76 2.92 3.29
CA PHE A 68 -6.71 3.77 4.00
C PHE A 68 -7.95 3.00 4.46
N ARG A 69 -8.47 2.09 3.62
CA ARG A 69 -9.62 1.26 3.98
C ARG A 69 -9.34 0.36 5.19
N ILE A 70 -8.17 -0.28 5.23
CA ILE A 70 -7.77 -1.15 6.36
C ILE A 70 -7.68 -0.37 7.68
N ILE A 71 -7.21 0.88 7.62
CA ILE A 71 -7.16 1.75 8.81
C ILE A 71 -8.58 2.16 9.24
N ASN A 72 -9.44 2.52 8.28
CA ASN A 72 -10.80 3.00 8.55
C ASN A 72 -11.75 1.89 9.04
N ASP A 73 -11.64 0.67 8.50
CA ASP A 73 -12.42 -0.50 8.93
C ASP A 73 -12.21 -0.87 10.41
N ASN A 74 -11.13 -0.38 11.03
CA ASN A 74 -10.85 -0.60 12.45
C ASN A 74 -11.35 0.54 13.37
N ASN A 75 -11.96 1.59 12.83
CA ASN A 75 -12.46 2.73 13.60
C ASN A 75 -13.98 2.70 13.80
N ASN A 76 -14.66 1.61 13.43
CA ASN A 76 -16.12 1.46 13.55
C ASN A 76 -16.48 0.23 14.38
#